data_AF-A7I514-F1
#
_entry.id   AF-A7I514-F1
#
_cell.length_a   1.000
_cell.length_b   1.000
_cell.length_c   1.000
_cell.angle_alpha   90.00
_cell.angle_beta   90.00
_cell.angle_gamma   90.00
#
_symmetry.space_group_name_H-M   'P 1'
#
loop_
_entity.id
_entity.type
_entity.pdbx_description
1 polymer ?
#
loop_
_entity_poly.entity_id
_entity_poly.type
_entity_poly.pdbx_seq_one_letter_code
_entity_poly.pdbx_strand_id
1 'polypeptide(L)'
;MRLIVSFFVLGALAAAILAGGCISSVTTTTPTATPTPYEVLTPPGNTLLGNWTGTMVSYDEGTGYADNGNRTMSMAVTGEKDRLFSGTMVIQANGTLYTVPIAGIMAKDRQSFVLVEKNFGYVTGTFVNGNEIELDWHNDGPEIGVAIDTLQRV
;
A
#
# COMPACT_ATOMS: atom_id res chain seq x y z
N MET A 1 38.85 -7.43 -27.46
CA MET A 1 38.95 -8.87 -27.75
C MET A 1 37.88 -9.22 -28.78
N ARG A 2 38.27 -9.49 -30.03
CA ARG A 2 37.40 -9.89 -31.14
C ARG A 2 37.63 -11.39 -31.42
N LEU A 3 36.56 -12.17 -31.50
CA LEU A 3 36.43 -13.52 -32.08
C LEU A 3 34.92 -13.64 -32.38
N ILE A 4 34.38 -13.68 -33.62
CA ILE A 4 34.54 -14.63 -34.74
C ILE A 4 34.51 -16.07 -34.17
N VAL A 5 33.51 -16.92 -34.44
CA VAL A 5 33.35 -17.71 -35.68
C VAL A 5 31.89 -18.18 -35.84
N SER A 6 31.40 -18.03 -37.06
CA SER A 6 30.18 -18.60 -37.64
C SER A 6 30.42 -20.07 -38.01
N PHE A 7 29.48 -20.98 -37.71
CA PHE A 7 29.47 -22.33 -38.27
C PHE A 7 28.18 -22.55 -39.08
N PHE A 8 28.40 -22.77 -40.37
CA PHE A 8 27.44 -23.23 -41.36
C PHE A 8 27.19 -24.74 -41.26
N VAL A 9 26.20 -25.20 -42.05
CA VAL A 9 25.92 -26.57 -42.56
C VAL A 9 24.75 -27.26 -41.83
N LEU A 10 23.50 -27.14 -42.31
CA LEU A 10 22.84 -27.76 -43.48
C LEU A 10 22.58 -29.28 -43.31
N GLY A 11 21.30 -29.64 -43.19
CA GLY A 11 20.82 -31.03 -43.26
C GLY A 11 19.32 -31.04 -43.60
N ALA A 12 19.01 -31.38 -44.85
CA ALA A 12 17.67 -31.42 -45.44
C ALA A 12 17.11 -32.86 -45.48
N LEU A 13 15.79 -33.02 -45.33
CA LEU A 13 14.86 -33.95 -46.03
C LEU A 13 13.53 -33.96 -45.25
N ALA A 14 12.44 -33.37 -45.75
CA ALA A 14 11.49 -33.86 -46.77
C ALA A 14 10.36 -34.74 -46.21
N ALA A 15 9.12 -34.22 -46.27
CA ALA A 15 7.92 -34.98 -46.60
C ALA A 15 6.78 -33.99 -46.93
N ALA A 16 6.50 -33.84 -48.22
CA ALA A 16 5.30 -33.20 -48.71
C ALA A 16 4.13 -34.19 -48.57
N ILE A 17 3.04 -33.75 -47.95
CA ILE A 17 1.71 -34.35 -48.13
C ILE A 17 0.76 -33.20 -48.45
N LEU A 18 0.51 -33.01 -49.75
CA LEU A 18 -0.68 -32.33 -50.24
C LEU A 18 -1.86 -33.29 -50.08
N ALA A 19 -2.75 -33.01 -49.14
CA ALA A 19 -4.11 -33.52 -49.16
C ALA A 19 -5.03 -32.29 -49.09
N GLY A 20 -5.76 -32.06 -50.19
CA GLY A 20 -6.70 -30.97 -50.31
C GLY A 20 -7.80 -31.07 -49.27
N GLY A 21 -7.96 -30.00 -48.52
CA GLY A 21 -9.17 -29.70 -47.76
C GLY A 21 -9.44 -28.21 -47.92
N CYS A 22 -10.48 -27.85 -48.65
CA CYS A 22 -10.99 -26.49 -48.66
C CYS A 22 -11.51 -26.18 -47.25
N ILE A 23 -10.66 -25.58 -46.42
CA ILE A 23 -11.10 -24.90 -45.21
C ILE A 23 -11.17 -23.42 -45.53
N SER A 24 -12.40 -22.92 -45.63
CA SER A 24 -12.72 -21.49 -45.72
C SER A 24 -11.90 -20.76 -44.66
N SER A 25 -10.99 -19.90 -45.09
CA SER A 25 -10.30 -18.97 -44.21
C SER A 25 -11.33 -18.01 -43.64
N VAL A 26 -11.86 -18.34 -42.46
CA VAL A 26 -12.49 -17.34 -41.61
C VAL A 26 -11.36 -16.40 -41.21
N THR A 27 -11.33 -15.21 -41.80
CA THR A 27 -10.59 -14.08 -41.24
C THR A 27 -11.18 -13.76 -39.89
N THR A 28 -10.64 -14.38 -38.84
CA THR A 28 -10.79 -13.88 -37.49
C THR A 28 -9.96 -12.62 -37.42
N THR A 29 -10.59 -11.47 -37.65
CA THR A 29 -10.03 -10.20 -37.19
C THR A 29 -9.93 -10.31 -35.68
N THR A 30 -8.75 -10.62 -35.16
CA THR A 30 -8.45 -10.38 -33.76
C THR A 30 -8.69 -8.88 -33.55
N PRO A 31 -9.66 -8.46 -32.71
CA PRO A 31 -9.71 -7.06 -32.34
C PRO A 31 -8.35 -6.74 -31.72
N THR A 32 -7.62 -5.81 -32.34
CA THR A 32 -6.50 -5.17 -31.66
C THR A 32 -7.12 -4.53 -30.44
N ALA A 33 -6.92 -5.14 -29.28
CA ALA A 33 -7.28 -4.52 -28.02
C ALA A 33 -6.44 -3.24 -27.94
N THR A 34 -7.06 -2.11 -28.22
CA THR A 34 -6.59 -0.83 -27.68
C THR A 34 -6.35 -1.11 -26.19
N PRO A 35 -5.15 -0.86 -25.64
CA PRO A 35 -4.98 -0.97 -24.21
C PRO A 35 -5.99 -0.02 -23.61
N THR A 36 -7.04 -0.59 -23.01
CA THR A 36 -7.97 0.16 -22.19
C THR A 36 -7.07 0.88 -21.20
N PRO A 37 -7.18 2.21 -21.05
CA PRO A 37 -6.61 2.88 -19.90
C PRO A 37 -6.97 2.02 -18.70
N TYR A 38 -5.98 1.65 -17.89
CA TYR A 38 -6.22 0.94 -16.65
C TYR A 38 -7.35 1.68 -15.95
N GLU A 39 -8.55 1.12 -16.00
CA GLU A 39 -9.62 1.61 -15.18
C GLU A 39 -9.11 1.32 -13.78
N VAL A 40 -8.75 2.38 -13.06
CA VAL A 40 -8.52 2.29 -11.63
C VAL A 40 -9.88 1.87 -11.08
N LEU A 41 -10.08 0.56 -10.99
CA LEU A 41 -11.10 -0.03 -10.15
C LEU A 41 -10.67 0.28 -8.72
N THR A 42 -10.75 1.55 -8.32
CA THR A 42 -10.97 1.85 -6.92
C THR A 42 -12.27 1.15 -6.60
N PRO A 43 -12.29 0.12 -5.74
CA PRO A 43 -13.54 -0.24 -5.09
C PRO A 43 -14.13 1.07 -4.52
N PRO A 44 -15.46 1.23 -4.35
CA PRO A 44 -15.95 2.15 -3.34
C PRO A 44 -15.33 1.67 -2.02
N GLY A 45 -14.18 2.26 -1.68
CA GLY A 45 -13.22 1.71 -0.77
C GLY A 45 -12.76 2.84 0.11
N ASN A 46 -12.50 2.53 1.38
CA ASN A 46 -12.13 3.54 2.34
C ASN A 46 -10.93 4.35 1.82
N THR A 47 -11.01 5.67 1.96
CA THR A 47 -9.91 6.59 1.67
C THR A 47 -9.39 7.13 3.00
N LEU A 48 -8.07 7.26 3.09
CA LEU A 48 -7.44 7.85 4.25
C LEU A 48 -7.33 9.37 4.13
N LEU A 49 -7.51 9.94 2.94
CA LEU A 49 -7.46 11.39 2.72
C LEU A 49 -8.32 12.15 3.72
N GLY A 50 -7.76 13.20 4.29
CA GLY A 50 -8.42 14.06 5.26
C GLY A 50 -7.73 14.10 6.62
N ASN A 51 -8.43 14.69 7.59
CA ASN A 51 -7.95 14.86 8.94
C ASN A 51 -8.67 13.87 9.87
N TRP A 52 -7.92 13.38 10.83
CA TRP A 52 -8.32 12.39 11.80
C TRP A 52 -7.83 12.82 13.18
N THR A 53 -8.65 12.61 14.21
CA THR A 53 -8.29 12.98 15.58
C THR A 53 -8.81 11.95 16.56
N GLY A 54 -8.07 11.71 17.63
CA GLY A 54 -8.37 10.60 18.51
C GLY A 54 -7.64 10.63 19.84
N THR A 55 -7.83 9.54 20.56
CA THR A 55 -7.20 9.23 21.85
C THR A 55 -6.33 7.99 21.69
N MET A 56 -5.41 7.80 22.63
CA MET A 56 -4.52 6.63 22.67
C MET A 56 -4.52 5.97 24.05
N VAL A 57 -4.20 4.67 24.06
CA VAL A 57 -3.78 3.91 25.25
C VAL A 57 -2.44 3.28 24.93
N SER A 58 -1.42 3.49 25.77
CA SER A 58 -0.06 2.99 25.53
C SER A 58 0.42 2.04 26.61
N TYR A 59 1.43 1.25 26.27
CA TYR A 59 2.37 0.62 27.19
C TYR A 59 3.78 1.07 26.81
N ASP A 60 4.52 1.58 27.79
CA ASP A 60 5.91 2.00 27.61
C ASP A 60 6.80 1.30 28.65
N GLU A 61 7.96 0.79 28.23
CA GLU A 61 8.95 0.18 29.12
C GLU A 61 9.33 1.13 30.25
N GLY A 62 9.41 0.60 31.48
CA GLY A 62 9.71 1.39 32.68
C GLY A 62 8.56 2.27 33.21
N THR A 63 7.53 2.54 32.41
CA THR A 63 6.34 3.32 32.83
C THR A 63 5.11 2.43 33.05
N GLY A 64 4.90 1.43 32.19
CA GLY A 64 3.73 0.56 32.20
C GLY A 64 2.58 1.09 31.34
N TYR A 65 1.35 0.66 31.63
CA TYR A 65 0.16 1.07 30.90
C TYR A 65 -0.26 2.51 31.25
N ALA A 66 -0.58 3.31 30.23
CA ALA A 66 -1.10 4.66 30.38
C ALA A 66 -2.35 4.86 29.53
N ASP A 67 -3.45 5.25 30.18
CA ASP A 67 -4.59 5.83 29.49
C ASP A 67 -4.27 7.30 29.21
N ASN A 68 -4.01 7.58 27.94
CA ASN A 68 -3.69 8.90 27.46
C ASN A 68 -4.94 9.57 26.85
N GLY A 69 -6.15 9.26 27.32
CA GLY A 69 -7.42 9.82 26.85
C GLY A 69 -7.51 11.35 26.85
N ASN A 70 -6.59 12.04 27.54
CA ASN A 70 -6.46 13.50 27.55
C ASN A 70 -5.49 14.03 26.47
N ARG A 71 -4.65 13.16 25.89
CA ARG A 71 -3.69 13.50 24.86
C ARG A 71 -4.38 13.34 23.51
N THR A 72 -4.60 14.46 22.83
CA THR A 72 -5.15 14.45 21.48
C THR A 72 -4.06 14.05 20.50
N MET A 73 -4.28 12.95 19.79
CA MET A 73 -3.51 12.59 18.60
C MET A 73 -4.26 13.09 17.38
N SER A 74 -3.53 13.59 16.38
CA SER A 74 -4.13 13.91 15.07
C SER A 74 -3.29 13.36 13.93
N MET A 75 -3.96 12.97 12.86
CA MET A 75 -3.35 12.52 11.61
C MET A 75 -3.98 13.27 10.45
N ALA A 76 -3.14 13.83 9.59
CA ALA A 76 -3.55 14.48 8.36
C ALA A 76 -2.95 13.72 7.17
N VAL A 77 -3.78 13.09 6.36
CA VAL A 77 -3.36 12.43 5.12
C VAL A 77 -3.64 13.37 3.96
N THR A 78 -2.57 13.89 3.39
CA THR A 78 -2.62 14.98 2.39
C THR A 78 -2.41 14.49 0.97
N GLY A 79 -1.94 13.25 0.79
CA GLY A 79 -1.73 12.65 -0.51
C GLY A 79 -2.05 11.18 -0.49
N GLU A 80 -2.79 10.73 -1.50
CA GLU A 80 -3.11 9.32 -1.74
C GLU A 80 -2.99 9.07 -3.26
N LYS A 81 -2.27 8.02 -3.64
CA LYS A 81 -2.08 7.60 -5.03
C LYS A 81 -2.09 6.07 -5.09
N ASP A 82 -3.12 5.52 -5.71
CA ASP A 82 -3.42 4.08 -5.65
C ASP A 82 -3.52 3.60 -4.19
N ARG A 83 -2.58 2.78 -3.72
CA ARG A 83 -2.51 2.32 -2.34
C ARG A 83 -1.48 3.06 -1.50
N LEU A 84 -0.69 3.95 -2.10
CA LEU A 84 0.32 4.73 -1.39
C LEU A 84 -0.33 5.98 -0.81
N PHE A 85 0.03 6.34 0.41
CA PHE A 85 -0.38 7.60 1.02
C PHE A 85 0.74 8.27 1.80
N SER A 86 0.58 9.57 2.05
CA SER A 86 1.52 10.39 2.78
C SER A 86 0.80 11.48 3.56
N GLY A 87 1.44 11.96 4.63
CA GLY A 87 0.83 12.93 5.52
C GLY A 87 1.70 13.29 6.70
N THR A 88 1.05 13.72 7.77
CA THR A 88 1.69 14.01 9.06
C THR A 88 0.83 13.52 10.21
N MET A 89 1.47 13.10 11.29
CA MET A 89 0.84 12.91 12.60
C MET A 89 1.30 13.98 13.58
N VAL A 90 0.42 14.39 14.49
CA VAL A 90 0.78 15.18 15.66
C VAL A 90 0.56 14.32 16.88
N ILE A 91 1.65 14.08 17.61
CA ILE A 91 1.68 13.27 18.83
C ILE A 91 2.19 14.11 19.99
N GLN A 92 1.75 13.78 21.20
CA GLN A 92 2.23 14.42 22.43
C GLN A 92 3.08 13.44 23.23
N ALA A 93 4.37 13.75 23.38
CA ALA A 93 5.29 13.01 24.23
C ALA A 93 5.95 13.95 25.24
N ASN A 94 5.94 13.57 26.52
CA ASN A 94 6.52 14.36 27.62
C ASN A 94 6.05 15.83 27.65
N GLY A 95 4.76 16.06 27.39
CA GLY A 95 4.15 17.39 27.36
C GLY A 95 4.49 18.24 26.12
N THR A 96 5.34 17.73 25.21
CA THR A 96 5.73 18.41 23.96
C THR A 96 4.97 17.81 22.77
N LEU A 97 4.49 18.66 21.86
CA LEU A 97 3.88 18.24 20.61
C LEU A 97 4.94 18.06 19.53
N TYR A 98 4.87 16.93 18.82
CA TYR A 98 5.73 16.60 17.70
C TYR A 98 4.90 16.45 16.45
N THR A 99 5.29 17.11 15.36
CA THR A 99 4.74 16.84 14.03
C THR A 99 5.67 15.88 13.30
N VAL A 100 5.14 14.69 12.99
CA VAL A 100 5.89 13.56 12.45
C VAL A 100 5.43 13.31 11.02
N PRO A 101 6.32 13.42 10.02
CA PRO A 101 6.00 12.99 8.65
C PRO A 101 5.71 11.49 8.61
N ILE A 102 4.66 11.12 7.89
CA ILE A 102 4.24 9.73 7.69
C ILE A 102 4.12 9.38 6.20
N ALA A 103 4.37 8.10 5.90
CA ALA A 103 4.05 7.50 4.62
C ALA A 103 3.58 6.07 4.83
N GLY A 104 2.65 5.60 3.99
CA GLY A 104 2.08 4.27 4.18
C GLY A 104 1.51 3.64 2.92
N ILE A 105 1.03 2.42 3.11
CA ILE A 105 0.51 1.55 2.07
C ILE A 105 -0.79 0.92 2.56
N MET A 106 -1.87 1.09 1.80
CA MET A 106 -3.14 0.38 2.02
C MET A 106 -3.09 -1.06 1.49
N ALA A 107 -3.74 -1.96 2.22
CA ALA A 107 -4.02 -3.31 1.74
C ALA A 107 -4.91 -3.27 0.49
N LYS A 108 -4.90 -4.36 -0.28
CA LYS A 108 -5.66 -4.44 -1.56
C LYS A 108 -7.17 -4.31 -1.36
N ASP A 109 -7.68 -4.74 -0.21
CA ASP A 109 -9.09 -4.65 0.18
C ASP A 109 -9.48 -3.26 0.73
N ARG A 110 -8.50 -2.37 0.93
CA ARG A 110 -8.66 -1.04 1.54
C ARG A 110 -9.35 -1.07 2.91
N GLN A 111 -9.21 -2.18 3.65
CA GLN A 111 -9.70 -2.30 5.02
C GLN A 111 -8.60 -2.10 6.07
N SER A 112 -7.35 -2.35 5.69
CA SER A 112 -6.19 -2.14 6.55
C SER A 112 -5.07 -1.40 5.81
N PHE A 113 -4.11 -0.90 6.58
CA PHE A 113 -2.93 -0.22 6.07
C PHE A 113 -1.75 -0.37 7.03
N VAL A 114 -0.56 -0.07 6.52
CA VAL A 114 0.65 0.11 7.30
C VAL A 114 1.21 1.49 7.02
N LEU A 115 1.75 2.17 8.02
CA LEU A 115 2.52 3.39 7.84
C LEU A 115 3.79 3.38 8.68
N VAL A 116 4.75 4.19 8.26
CA VAL A 116 5.97 4.46 9.00
C VAL A 116 5.97 5.89 9.46
N GLU A 117 6.44 6.10 10.68
CA GLU A 117 6.66 7.38 11.30
C GLU A 117 8.14 7.71 11.26
N LYS A 118 8.49 8.88 10.74
CA LYS A 118 9.91 9.26 10.63
C LYS A 118 10.56 9.35 12.03
N ASN A 119 11.47 8.41 12.33
CA ASN A 119 12.27 8.31 13.56
C ASN A 119 11.53 7.82 14.82
N PHE A 120 10.38 7.16 14.69
CA PHE A 120 9.61 6.71 15.87
C PHE A 120 9.23 5.24 15.82
N GLY A 121 8.64 4.79 14.71
CA GLY A 121 8.05 3.47 14.66
C GLY A 121 7.25 3.20 13.40
N TYR A 122 6.45 2.15 13.48
CA TYR A 122 5.49 1.79 12.45
C TYR A 122 4.12 1.52 13.06
N VAL A 123 3.10 1.71 12.26
CA VAL A 123 1.69 1.58 12.66
C VAL A 123 1.01 0.61 11.71
N THR A 124 0.26 -0.34 12.26
CA THR A 124 -0.80 -1.05 11.52
C THR A 124 -2.10 -0.31 11.78
N GLY A 125 -2.91 -0.10 10.74
CA GLY A 125 -4.19 0.56 10.88
C GLY A 125 -5.32 -0.21 10.23
N THR A 126 -6.51 -0.12 10.81
CA THR A 126 -7.73 -0.78 10.32
C THR A 126 -8.88 0.20 10.32
N PHE A 127 -9.70 0.19 9.26
CA PHE A 127 -10.97 0.90 9.27
C PHE A 127 -11.98 0.14 10.13
N VAL A 128 -12.44 0.75 11.21
CA VAL A 128 -13.57 0.26 12.01
C VAL A 128 -14.88 0.54 11.24
N ASN A 129 -14.97 1.73 10.64
CA ASN A 129 -16.02 2.15 9.72
C ASN A 129 -15.50 3.29 8.81
N GLY A 130 -16.35 3.91 8.00
CA GLY A 130 -15.91 4.96 7.05
C GLY A 130 -15.33 6.24 7.69
N ASN A 131 -15.63 6.48 8.97
CA ASN A 131 -15.22 7.67 9.72
C ASN A 131 -14.35 7.34 10.93
N GLU A 132 -13.99 6.08 11.15
CA GLU A 132 -13.24 5.64 12.31
C GLU A 132 -12.17 4.63 11.92
N ILE A 133 -10.97 4.84 12.44
CA ILE A 133 -9.83 3.96 12.28
C ILE A 133 -9.26 3.61 13.65
N GLU A 134 -8.77 2.38 13.77
CA GLU A 134 -7.91 1.92 14.86
C GLU A 134 -6.48 1.86 14.35
N LEU A 135 -5.53 2.31 15.16
CA LEU A 135 -4.10 2.29 14.89
C LEU A 135 -3.38 1.51 15.99
N ASP A 136 -2.53 0.56 15.62
CA ASP A 136 -1.60 -0.11 16.53
C ASP A 136 -0.19 0.39 16.25
N TRP A 137 0.31 1.26 17.13
CA TRP A 137 1.66 1.78 17.07
C TRP A 137 2.66 0.82 17.70
N HIS A 138 3.82 0.69 17.06
CA HIS A 138 4.92 -0.15 17.49
C HIS A 138 6.22 0.66 17.46
N ASN A 139 6.88 0.77 18.61
CA ASN A 139 8.18 1.42 18.71
C ASN A 139 9.24 0.66 17.91
N ASP A 140 10.01 1.36 17.08
CA ASP A 140 11.18 0.80 16.40
C ASP A 140 12.52 1.19 17.06
N GLY A 141 12.44 1.91 18.18
CA GLY A 141 13.55 2.29 19.04
C GLY A 141 14.06 1.17 19.97
N PRO A 142 15.02 1.50 20.85
CA PRO A 142 15.65 0.54 21.75
C PRO A 142 14.78 0.07 22.91
N GLU A 143 13.74 0.83 23.26
CA GLU A 143 12.81 0.55 24.37
C GLU A 143 11.55 -0.14 23.84
N ILE A 144 10.90 -0.99 24.64
CA ILE A 144 9.63 -1.60 24.24
C ILE A 144 8.49 -0.59 24.43
N GLY A 145 7.74 -0.33 23.36
CA GLY A 145 6.57 0.54 23.39
C GLY A 145 5.52 0.12 22.37
N VAL A 146 4.26 0.13 22.77
CA VAL A 146 3.09 -0.09 21.90
C VAL A 146 1.93 0.81 22.30
N ALA A 147 1.10 1.20 21.35
CA ALA A 147 -0.13 1.94 21.63
C ALA A 147 -1.28 1.49 20.73
N ILE A 148 -2.50 1.62 21.23
CA ILE A 148 -3.74 1.48 20.46
C ILE A 148 -4.41 2.85 20.44
N ASP A 149 -4.62 3.38 19.24
CA ASP A 149 -5.27 4.67 19.02
C ASP A 149 -6.59 4.48 18.29
N THR A 150 -7.61 5.25 18.69
CA THR A 150 -8.89 5.31 17.96
C THR A 150 -9.07 6.72 17.44
N LEU A 151 -9.05 6.88 16.12
CA LEU A 151 -9.18 8.17 15.47
C LEU A 151 -10.48 8.27 14.69
N GLN A 152 -11.15 9.40 14.86
CA GLN A 152 -12.36 9.79 14.15
C GLN A 152 -12.02 10.82 13.08
N ARG A 153 -12.69 10.73 11.94
CA ARG A 153 -12.61 11.71 10.87
C ARG A 153 -13.19 13.06 11.35
N VAL A 154 -12.52 14.17 10.99
CA VAL A 154 -12.95 15.54 11.27
C VAL A 154 -13.76 16.12 10.11
#